data_AF-A0A655AP60-F1
#
_entry.id   AF-A0A655AP60-F1
#
_cell.length_a   1.000
_cell.length_b   1.000
_cell.length_c   1.000
_cell.angle_alpha   90.00
_cell.angle_beta   90.00
_cell.angle_gamma   90.00
#
_symmetry.space_group_name_H-M   'P 1'
#
loop_
_entity.id
_entity.type
_entity.pdbx_description
1 polymer ?
#
loop_
_entity_poly.entity_id
_entity_poly.type
_entity_poly.pdbx_seq_one_letter_code
_entity_poly.pdbx_strand_id
1 'polypeptide(L)'
;MSVPLKVIASPYREITRPVLDYVKRVSKESPRTVVTVFIPEYVVGRWWEQLLHNQSALRLKGRLLFMPGVMVTSVPWQLTSSERIKTLQPHAAPGDT
;
A
#
# COMPACT_ATOMS: atom_id res chain seq x y z
N MET A 1 12.38 -19.91 -5.09
CA MET A 1 10.91 -20.06 -4.94
C MET A 1 10.23 -18.97 -5.74
N SER A 2 9.36 -19.30 -6.68
CA SER A 2 8.56 -18.34 -7.44
C SER A 2 7.30 -17.98 -6.64
N VAL A 3 7.05 -16.69 -6.42
CA VAL A 3 5.79 -16.24 -5.83
C VAL A 3 4.71 -16.31 -6.91
N PRO A 4 3.58 -17.00 -6.68
CA PRO A 4 2.52 -17.10 -7.68
C PRO A 4 1.93 -15.71 -7.96
N LEU A 5 2.06 -15.26 -9.21
CA LEU A 5 1.52 -13.98 -9.68
C LEU A 5 0.12 -14.19 -10.26
N LYS A 6 -0.89 -13.52 -9.68
CA LYS A 6 -2.25 -13.51 -10.22
C LYS A 6 -2.56 -12.14 -10.83
N VAL A 7 -2.78 -12.13 -12.14
CA VAL A 7 -3.14 -10.91 -12.88
C VAL A 7 -4.66 -10.77 -12.92
N ILE A 8 -5.16 -9.61 -12.50
CA ILE A 8 -6.59 -9.28 -12.52
C ILE A 8 -6.79 -8.21 -13.59
N ALA A 9 -7.69 -8.46 -14.55
CA ALA A 9 -8.02 -7.47 -15.56
C ALA A 9 -8.77 -6.29 -14.92
N SER A 10 -8.32 -5.06 -15.18
CA SER A 10 -8.97 -3.82 -14.74
C SER A 10 -9.57 -3.07 -15.94
N PRO A 11 -10.89 -3.15 -16.19
CA PRO A 11 -11.54 -2.33 -17.20
C PRO A 11 -11.37 -0.83 -16.87
N TYR A 12 -11.16 0.01 -17.90
CA TYR A 12 -11.23 1.48 -17.81
C TYR A 12 -10.26 2.20 -16.85
N ARG A 13 -9.09 1.60 -16.53
CA ARG A 13 -8.13 2.12 -15.53
C ARG A 13 -8.72 2.25 -14.11
N GLU A 14 -9.85 1.63 -13.82
CA GLU A 14 -10.41 1.61 -12.46
C GLU A 14 -9.73 0.48 -11.66
N ILE A 15 -8.77 0.85 -10.81
CA ILE A 15 -8.00 -0.13 -10.00
C ILE A 15 -8.76 -0.51 -8.71
N THR A 16 -9.58 0.40 -8.17
CA THR A 16 -10.18 0.23 -6.84
C THR A 16 -11.15 -0.95 -6.78
N ARG A 17 -12.09 -1.03 -7.73
CA ARG A 17 -13.18 -2.01 -7.75
C ARG A 17 -12.71 -3.46 -7.95
N PRO A 18 -11.87 -3.79 -8.96
CA PRO A 18 -11.42 -5.18 -9.16
C PRO A 18 -10.58 -5.71 -7.99
N VAL A 19 -9.79 -4.84 -7.32
CA VAL A 19 -9.01 -5.23 -6.14
C VAL A 19 -9.93 -5.56 -4.97
N LEU A 20 -10.95 -4.73 -4.70
CA LEU A 20 -11.91 -5.00 -3.63
C LEU A 20 -12.70 -6.29 -3.85
N ASP A 21 -13.17 -6.52 -5.08
CA ASP A 21 -13.92 -7.73 -5.42
C ASP A 21 -13.06 -8.99 -5.27
N TYR A 22 -11.77 -8.89 -5.57
CA TYR A 22 -10.83 -9.98 -5.36
C TYR A 22 -10.57 -10.24 -3.87
N VAL A 23 -10.23 -9.21 -3.09
CA VAL A 23 -10.01 -9.34 -1.64
C VAL A 23 -11.25 -9.90 -0.94
N LYS A 24 -12.44 -9.44 -1.34
CA LYS A 24 -13.71 -9.94 -0.81
C LYS A 24 -13.94 -11.41 -1.13
N ARG A 25 -13.52 -11.88 -2.30
CA ARG A 25 -13.63 -13.29 -2.70
C ARG A 25 -12.70 -14.16 -1.87
N VAL A 26 -11.44 -13.75 -1.73
CA VAL A 26 -10.43 -14.49 -0.94
C VAL A 26 -10.83 -14.54 0.54
N SER A 27 -11.26 -13.41 1.11
CA SER A 27 -11.70 -13.35 2.51
C SER A 27 -12.94 -14.22 2.79
N LYS A 28 -13.77 -14.50 1.79
CA LYS A 28 -14.95 -15.37 1.91
C LYS A 28 -14.68 -16.87 1.81
N GLU A 29 -13.46 -17.30 1.42
CA GLU A 29 -13.14 -18.73 1.32
C GLU A 29 -13.20 -19.45 2.67
N SER A 30 -12.91 -18.75 3.76
CA SER A 30 -13.06 -19.30 5.12
C SER A 30 -13.29 -18.19 6.15
N PRO A 31 -14.16 -18.40 7.17
CA PRO A 31 -14.46 -17.40 8.19
C PRO A 31 -13.26 -16.96 9.05
N ARG A 32 -12.13 -17.69 8.99
CA ARG A 32 -10.88 -17.37 9.72
C ARG A 32 -9.80 -16.76 8.82
N THR A 33 -10.12 -16.47 7.56
CA THR A 33 -9.14 -15.93 6.61
C THR A 33 -8.88 -14.46 6.91
N VAL A 34 -7.61 -14.14 7.18
CA VAL A 34 -7.14 -12.76 7.29
C VAL A 34 -6.37 -12.40 6.04
N VAL A 35 -6.74 -11.30 5.39
CA VAL A 35 -6.07 -10.81 4.18
C VAL A 35 -5.34 -9.52 4.51
N THR A 36 -4.01 -9.54 4.42
CA THR A 36 -3.18 -8.33 4.55
C THR A 36 -2.91 -7.73 3.18
N VAL A 37 -3.31 -6.48 2.98
CA VAL A 37 -3.11 -5.72 1.74
C VAL A 37 -1.99 -4.70 1.96
N PHE A 38 -0.86 -4.92 1.30
CA PHE A 38 0.25 -3.96 1.28
C PHE A 38 0.00 -2.90 0.21
N ILE A 39 -0.07 -1.64 0.63
CA ILE A 39 -0.28 -0.49 -0.26
C ILE A 39 0.96 0.40 -0.16
N PRO A 40 1.76 0.53 -1.23
CA PRO A 40 2.83 1.52 -1.24
C PRO A 40 2.22 2.93 -1.23
N GLU A 41 2.69 3.78 -0.32
CA GLU A 41 2.41 5.22 -0.30
C GLU A 41 3.62 5.97 -0.83
N TYR A 42 3.44 6.77 -1.86
CA TYR A 42 4.47 7.72 -2.27
C TYR A 42 4.66 8.73 -1.14
N VAL A 43 5.90 9.00 -0.72
CA VAL A 43 6.25 10.07 0.22
C VAL A 43 7.06 11.11 -0.55
N VAL A 44 6.45 12.26 -0.83
CA VAL A 44 7.06 13.37 -1.60
C VAL A 44 7.28 14.59 -0.72
N GLY A 45 8.19 15.49 -1.14
CA GLY A 45 8.61 16.64 -0.34
C GLY A 45 7.56 17.73 -0.14
N ARG A 46 6.45 17.71 -0.91
CA ARG A 46 5.37 18.69 -0.78
C ARG A 46 4.02 18.00 -0.54
N TRP A 47 3.25 18.49 0.43
CA TRP A 47 1.97 17.90 0.87
C TRP A 47 0.89 17.86 -0.23
N TRP A 48 0.96 18.75 -1.23
CA TRP A 48 0.00 18.80 -2.34
C TRP A 48 0.31 17.78 -3.45
N GLU A 49 1.58 17.43 -3.65
CA GLU A 49 2.00 16.34 -4.54
C GLU A 49 1.50 14.99 -3.98
N GLN A 50 1.54 14.82 -2.65
CA GLN A 50 0.99 13.66 -1.95
C GLN A 50 -0.50 13.45 -2.28
N LEU A 51 -1.27 14.54 -2.32
CA LEU A 51 -2.72 14.50 -2.51
C LEU A 51 -3.12 14.28 -3.96
N LEU A 52 -2.33 14.77 -4.93
CA LEU A 52 -2.56 14.52 -6.36
C LEU A 52 -2.15 13.10 -6.78
N HIS A 53 -1.06 12.57 -6.21
CA HIS A 53 -0.55 11.25 -6.59
C HIS A 53 -1.23 10.08 -5.85
N ASN A 54 -1.74 10.28 -4.63
CA ASN A 54 -2.29 9.19 -3.81
C ASN A 54 -3.83 9.11 -3.77
N GLN A 55 -4.57 9.82 -4.64
CA GLN A 55 -6.05 9.81 -4.61
C GLN A 55 -6.64 8.39 -4.73
N SER A 56 -6.07 7.55 -5.60
CA SER A 56 -6.51 6.17 -5.79
C SER A 56 -6.23 5.29 -4.57
N ALA A 57 -5.09 5.52 -3.90
CA ALA A 57 -4.71 4.80 -2.69
C ALA A 57 -5.61 5.18 -1.51
N LEU A 58 -5.93 6.47 -1.33
CA LEU A 58 -6.85 6.94 -0.29
C LEU A 58 -8.23 6.31 -0.44
N ARG A 59 -8.76 6.27 -1.68
CA ARG A 59 -10.06 5.66 -1.97
C ARG A 59 -10.07 4.14 -1.75
N LEU A 60 -8.96 3.47 -2.04
CA LEU A 60 -8.82 2.02 -1.80
C LEU A 60 -8.73 1.71 -0.30
N LYS A 61 -7.90 2.44 0.46
CA LYS A 61 -7.79 2.29 1.91
C LYS A 61 -9.11 2.51 2.62
N GLY A 62 -9.80 3.60 2.26
CA GLY A 62 -11.10 3.92 2.84
C GLY A 62 -12.09 2.77 2.70
N ARG A 63 -12.08 2.02 1.58
CA ARG A 63 -12.98 0.87 1.40
C ARG A 63 -12.48 -0.42 2.04
N LEU A 64 -11.17 -0.69 2.03
CA LEU A 64 -10.59 -1.89 2.63
C LEU A 64 -10.67 -1.90 4.16
N LEU A 65 -10.54 -0.73 4.80
CA LEU A 65 -10.62 -0.61 6.27
C LEU A 65 -11.99 -0.97 6.84
N PHE A 66 -13.06 -0.88 6.05
CA PHE A 66 -14.41 -1.31 6.44
C PHE A 66 -14.72 -2.76 6.03
N MET A 67 -13.77 -3.50 5.47
CA MET A 67 -13.94 -4.92 5.16
C MET A 67 -13.48 -5.78 6.36
N PRO A 68 -14.37 -6.61 6.95
CA PRO A 68 -13.99 -7.49 8.04
C PRO A 68 -12.96 -8.52 7.57
N GLY A 69 -11.96 -8.82 8.42
CA GLY A 69 -10.90 -9.77 8.10
C GLY A 69 -9.82 -9.23 7.16
N VAL A 70 -9.81 -7.92 6.87
CA VAL A 70 -8.80 -7.28 6.02
C VAL A 70 -7.94 -6.34 6.85
N MET A 71 -6.63 -6.56 6.79
CA MET A 71 -5.62 -5.67 7.38
C MET A 71 -4.97 -4.86 6.26
N VAL A 72 -4.83 -3.55 6.45
CA VAL A 72 -4.18 -2.67 5.48
C VAL A 72 -2.85 -2.22 6.03
N THR A 73 -1.77 -2.48 5.27
CA THR A 73 -0.41 -2.07 5.64
C THR A 73 0.09 -1.04 4.65
N SER A 74 0.34 0.16 5.15
CA SER A 74 0.88 1.26 4.35
C SER A 74 2.40 1.18 4.37
N VAL A 75 3.01 1.03 3.20
CA VAL A 75 4.46 0.95 3.06
C VAL A 75 4.96 2.26 2.44
N PRO A 76 5.78 3.07 3.14
CA PRO A 76 6.30 4.29 2.56
C PRO A 76 7.29 3.94 1.43
N TRP A 77 6.89 4.20 0.19
CA TRP A 77 7.74 4.04 -0.98
C TRP A 77 8.40 5.38 -1.30
N GLN A 78 9.69 5.48 -0.97
CA GLN A 78 10.53 6.62 -1.31
C GLN A 78 10.88 6.55 -2.80
N LEU A 79 10.25 7.39 -3.62
CA LEU A 79 10.66 7.57 -5.01
C LEU A 79 12.10 8.12 -5.04
N THR A 80 12.83 7.76 -6.08
CA THR A 80 14.28 8.02 -6.32
C THR A 80 14.72 9.50 -6.26
N SER A 81 13.85 10.44 -5.88
CA SER A 81 14.22 11.80 -5.48
C SER A 81 14.71 11.91 -4.01
N SER A 82 14.69 10.81 -3.25
CA SER A 82 15.21 10.75 -1.87
C SER A 82 16.74 10.70 -1.74
N GLU A 83 17.52 10.76 -2.81
CA GLU A 83 18.99 10.87 -2.70
C GLU A 83 19.43 12.09 -1.87
N ARG A 84 18.60 13.13 -1.80
CA ARG A 84 18.91 14.37 -1.05
C ARG A 84 18.79 14.24 0.48
N ILE A 85 18.17 13.19 1.02
CA ILE A 85 17.97 12.98 2.47
C ILE A 85 18.91 11.90 3.05
N LYS A 86 19.66 11.17 2.21
CA LYS A 86 20.73 10.28 2.72
C LYS A 86 21.87 11.05 3.40
N THR A 87 22.06 12.32 3.08
CA THR A 87 23.17 13.14 3.59
C THR A 87 22.95 13.71 5.00
N LEU A 88 21.76 13.57 5.59
CA LEU A 88 21.41 14.25 6.85
C LEU A 88 20.99 13.32 8.01
N GLN A 89 21.09 12.00 7.88
CA GLN A 89 20.89 11.10 9.02
C GLN A 89 22.24 10.47 9.43
N PRO A 90 22.92 11.01 10.45
CA PRO A 90 23.86 10.21 11.21
C PRO A 90 23.06 9.06 11.83
N HIS A 91 23.36 7.85 11.42
CA HIS A 91 22.79 6.64 12.01
C HIS A 91 23.41 6.46 13.40
N ALA A 92 22.85 7.11 14.42
CA ALA A 92 23.13 6.76 15.81
C ALA A 92 22.18 5.62 16.19
N ALA A 93 22.69 4.40 16.26
CA ALA A 93 21.97 3.28 16.84
C ALA A 93 21.94 3.45 18.38
N PRO A 94 20.85 3.08 19.08
CA PRO A 94 20.84 3.12 20.54
C PRO A 94 21.78 2.03 21.08
N GLY A 95 22.95 2.42 21.59
CA GLY A 95 23.91 1.49 22.23
C GLY A 95 25.40 1.79 22.06
N ASP A 96 25.82 2.82 21.32
CA ASP A 96 27.24 3.10 21.05
C ASP A 96 27.97 3.95 22.11
N THR A 97 27.65 3.80 23.39
CA THR A 97 28.45 4.34 24.52
C THR A 97 28.60 3.32 25.63
#